data_AF-A0A9E4INR8-F1
#
_entry.id   AF-A0A9E4INR8-F1
#
_cell.length_a   1.000
_cell.length_b   1.000
_cell.length_c   1.000
_cell.angle_alpha   90.00
_cell.angle_beta   90.00
_cell.angle_gamma   90.00
#
_symmetry.space_group_name_H-M   'P 1'
#
loop_
_entity.id
_entity.type
_entity.pdbx_description
1 polymer ?
#
loop_
_entity_poly.entity_id
_entity_poly.type
_entity_poly.pdbx_seq_one_letter_code
_entity_poly.pdbx_strand_id
1 'polypeptide(L)'
;MSRDRTPFYKRRSIQVAAVIVALPALALAWWLGSPLFIDRVVDEPFPLAAMAVVPDDMTAEEVEEIMLDAASTDTPADEEMPEMATTATSAAAGTTSPDTTAAPDGEAPATTMVDAAEPTTTVPPGPPTTLPPEPTGPVALASGNLMDADSFHQGSGQVVLYQLEDGSRIIRLEDIEVTNGPQLHVLLTPVHGLAGRDHLQEAGYVDLGALKGNIGSQNYEVPADYVIPDQLTLVIYCVPFHVVFTTAELA
;
A
#
# COMPACT_ATOMS: atom_id res chain seq x y z
N MET A 1 -74.23 13.06 -12.33
CA MET A 1 -72.85 12.61 -12.11
C MET A 1 -72.19 12.31 -13.46
N SER A 2 -71.52 13.30 -14.06
CA SER A 2 -70.72 13.08 -15.27
C SER A 2 -69.41 12.41 -14.86
N ARG A 3 -69.12 11.22 -15.38
CA ARG A 3 -67.83 10.55 -15.18
C ARG A 3 -66.91 10.96 -16.32
N ASP A 4 -65.98 11.87 -16.04
CA ASP A 4 -64.90 12.24 -16.96
C ASP A 4 -64.02 11.03 -17.25
N ARG A 5 -64.27 10.37 -18.38
CA ARG A 5 -63.38 9.35 -18.93
C ARG A 5 -62.38 10.04 -19.84
N THR A 6 -61.19 10.31 -19.31
CA THR A 6 -60.05 10.71 -20.16
C THR A 6 -59.83 9.63 -21.23
N PRO A 7 -59.72 9.99 -22.53
CA PRO A 7 -59.68 9.01 -23.60
C PRO A 7 -58.42 8.14 -23.50
N PHE A 8 -58.60 6.82 -23.63
CA PHE A 8 -57.55 5.79 -23.49
C PHE A 8 -56.28 6.08 -24.30
N TYR A 9 -56.40 6.72 -25.47
CA TYR A 9 -55.27 7.09 -26.33
C TYR A 9 -54.32 8.11 -25.68
N LYS A 10 -54.86 9.09 -24.94
CA LYS A 10 -54.07 10.16 -24.29
C LYS A 10 -53.23 9.64 -23.12
N ARG A 11 -53.70 8.60 -22.43
CA ARG A 11 -52.95 7.93 -21.35
C ARG A 11 -51.78 7.12 -21.89
N ARG A 12 -51.96 6.42 -23.02
CA ARG A 12 -50.88 5.66 -23.68
C ARG A 12 -49.80 6.57 -24.25
N SER A 13 -50.16 7.70 -24.86
CA SER A 13 -49.16 8.66 -25.36
C SER A 13 -48.35 9.31 -24.23
N ILE A 14 -48.99 9.62 -23.09
CA ILE A 14 -48.28 10.13 -21.91
C ILE A 14 -47.34 9.06 -21.32
N GLN A 15 -47.77 7.80 -21.27
CA GLN A 15 -46.89 6.70 -20.81
C GLN A 15 -45.69 6.50 -21.72
N VAL A 16 -45.88 6.53 -23.05
CA VAL A 16 -44.77 6.43 -24.01
C VAL A 16 -43.80 7.61 -23.87
N ALA A 17 -44.32 8.84 -23.77
CA ALA A 17 -43.47 10.02 -23.54
C ALA A 17 -42.72 9.93 -22.20
N ALA A 18 -43.38 9.46 -21.14
CA ALA A 18 -42.74 9.25 -19.83
C ALA A 18 -41.62 8.22 -19.91
N VAL A 19 -41.79 7.11 -20.63
CA VAL A 19 -40.74 6.10 -20.83
C VAL A 19 -39.57 6.64 -21.64
N ILE A 20 -39.84 7.41 -22.70
CA ILE A 20 -38.80 8.04 -23.54
C ILE A 20 -37.94 9.02 -22.73
N VAL A 21 -38.49 9.69 -21.71
CA VAL A 21 -37.73 10.59 -20.82
C VAL A 21 -37.08 9.83 -19.65
N ALA A 22 -37.79 8.86 -19.06
CA ALA A 22 -37.31 8.13 -17.90
C ALA A 22 -36.11 7.24 -18.23
N LEU A 23 -36.10 6.58 -19.39
CA LEU A 23 -34.99 5.71 -19.79
C LEU A 23 -33.63 6.44 -19.89
N PRO A 24 -33.50 7.56 -20.63
CA PRO A 24 -32.24 8.30 -20.67
C PRO A 24 -31.90 8.94 -19.33
N ALA A 25 -32.89 9.37 -18.54
CA ALA A 25 -32.64 9.89 -17.20
C ALA A 25 -32.06 8.80 -16.26
N LEU A 26 -32.59 7.58 -16.32
CA LEU A 26 -32.07 6.44 -15.56
C LEU A 26 -30.68 6.02 -16.07
N ALA A 27 -30.46 5.99 -17.37
CA ALA A 27 -29.16 5.69 -17.95
C ALA A 27 -28.10 6.73 -17.52
N LEU A 28 -28.47 8.02 -17.51
CA LEU A 28 -27.62 9.09 -17.03
C LEU A 28 -27.35 8.96 -15.53
N ALA A 29 -28.39 8.72 -14.72
CA ALA A 29 -28.24 8.51 -13.28
C ALA A 29 -27.33 7.31 -12.97
N TRP A 30 -27.45 6.21 -13.72
CA TRP A 30 -26.56 5.06 -13.61
C TRP A 30 -25.13 5.42 -14.00
N TRP A 31 -24.93 6.12 -15.11
CA TRP A 31 -23.60 6.53 -15.57
C TRP A 31 -22.90 7.49 -14.59
N LEU A 32 -23.64 8.38 -13.94
CA LEU A 32 -23.11 9.26 -12.88
C LEU A 32 -22.90 8.54 -11.54
N GLY A 33 -23.72 7.54 -11.24
CA GLY A 33 -23.62 6.77 -9.98
C GLY A 33 -22.61 5.63 -10.04
N SER A 34 -22.35 5.06 -11.22
CA SER A 34 -21.52 3.87 -11.38
C SER A 34 -20.09 4.02 -10.84
N PRO A 35 -19.42 5.18 -10.92
CA PRO A 35 -18.09 5.34 -10.32
C PRO A 35 -18.05 5.15 -8.80
N LEU A 36 -19.20 5.23 -8.11
CA LEU A 36 -19.29 4.98 -6.66
C LEU A 36 -19.32 3.49 -6.31
N PHE A 37 -19.52 2.60 -7.29
CA PHE A 37 -19.71 1.16 -7.06
C PHE A 37 -18.77 0.29 -7.88
N ILE A 38 -17.95 0.88 -8.75
CA ILE A 38 -17.02 0.16 -9.62
C ILE A 38 -15.62 0.33 -9.08
N ASP A 39 -15.01 -0.80 -8.71
CA ASP A 39 -13.62 -0.85 -8.31
C ASP A 39 -12.69 -0.56 -9.49
N ARG A 40 -11.63 0.18 -9.17
CA ARG A 40 -10.54 0.51 -10.06
C ARG A 40 -9.25 -0.05 -9.47
N VAL A 41 -8.76 -1.11 -10.10
CA VAL A 41 -7.49 -1.76 -9.76
C VAL A 41 -6.35 -1.01 -10.42
N VAL A 42 -5.33 -0.65 -9.65
CA VAL A 42 -4.07 -0.07 -10.13
C VAL A 42 -2.94 -0.80 -9.41
N ASP A 43 -2.05 -1.42 -10.18
CA ASP A 43 -0.84 -2.07 -9.67
C ASP A 43 0.38 -1.49 -10.38
N GLU A 44 0.92 -0.44 -9.79
CA GLU A 44 2.18 0.16 -10.21
C GLU A 44 3.35 -0.59 -9.57
N PRO A 45 4.35 -1.01 -10.37
CA PRO A 45 5.58 -1.54 -9.82
C PRO A 45 6.26 -0.48 -8.95
N PHE A 46 7.19 -0.93 -8.11
CA PHE A 46 8.11 0.00 -7.48
C PHE A 46 8.83 0.82 -8.57
N PRO A 47 9.02 2.14 -8.42
CA PRO A 47 9.63 2.97 -9.45
C PRO A 47 11.15 2.73 -9.56
N LEU A 48 11.52 1.53 -10.03
CA LEU A 48 12.90 1.14 -10.35
C LEU A 48 13.50 2.02 -11.45
N ALA A 49 12.66 2.62 -12.30
CA ALA A 49 13.12 3.54 -13.35
C ALA A 49 13.73 4.83 -12.78
N ALA A 50 13.30 5.29 -11.61
CA ALA A 50 13.97 6.39 -10.89
C ALA A 50 15.34 5.96 -10.31
N MET A 51 15.65 4.66 -10.36
CA MET A 51 16.90 4.05 -9.89
C MET A 51 17.83 3.68 -11.06
N ALA A 52 17.39 3.88 -12.31
CA ALA A 52 18.24 3.64 -13.47
C ALA A 52 19.27 4.77 -13.54
N VAL A 53 20.45 4.53 -12.95
CA VAL A 53 21.64 5.32 -13.23
C VAL A 53 21.95 5.11 -14.71
N VAL A 54 21.52 6.04 -15.56
CA VAL A 54 22.08 6.18 -16.89
C VAL A 54 23.51 6.63 -16.66
N PRO A 55 24.52 5.80 -16.94
CA PRO A 55 25.89 6.21 -16.71
C PRO A 55 26.18 7.41 -17.64
N ASP A 56 26.88 8.42 -17.13
CA ASP A 56 27.14 9.69 -17.83
C ASP A 56 27.90 9.52 -19.18
N ASP A 57 28.35 8.30 -19.49
CA ASP A 57 29.02 7.91 -20.72
C ASP A 57 28.09 7.31 -21.79
N MET A 58 26.79 7.12 -21.51
CA MET A 58 25.83 6.55 -22.47
C MET A 58 24.77 7.55 -22.91
N THR A 59 24.63 7.68 -24.23
CA THR A 59 23.57 8.51 -24.83
C THR A 59 22.24 7.75 -24.87
N ALA A 60 21.11 8.47 -24.86
CA ALA A 60 19.78 7.85 -24.94
C ALA A 60 19.60 6.95 -26.17
N GLU A 61 20.36 7.23 -27.24
CA GLU A 61 20.37 6.44 -28.49
C GLU A 61 21.06 5.07 -28.31
N GLU A 62 22.16 4.99 -27.55
CA GLU A 62 22.84 3.72 -27.22
C GLU A 62 21.98 2.82 -26.31
N VAL A 63 21.22 3.42 -25.39
CA VAL A 63 20.29 2.67 -24.54
C VAL A 63 19.16 2.08 -25.37
N GLU A 64 18.64 2.84 -26.34
CA GLU A 64 17.61 2.37 -27.27
C GLU A 64 18.15 1.24 -28.18
N GLU A 65 19.40 1.34 -28.63
CA GLU A 65 20.08 0.29 -29.42
C GLU A 65 20.29 -1.01 -28.63
N ILE A 66 20.73 -0.94 -27.37
CA ILE A 66 20.93 -2.12 -26.51
C ILE A 66 19.58 -2.78 -26.16
N MET A 67 18.54 -1.98 -25.90
CA MET A 67 17.19 -2.50 -25.67
C MET A 67 16.62 -3.16 -26.94
N LEU A 68 16.89 -2.59 -28.12
CA LEU A 68 16.53 -3.18 -29.41
C LEU A 68 17.31 -4.47 -29.70
N ASP A 69 18.60 -4.54 -29.36
CA ASP A 69 19.43 -5.74 -29.53
C ASP A 69 18.97 -6.88 -28.60
N ALA A 70 18.73 -6.56 -27.33
CA ALA A 70 18.20 -7.53 -26.36
C ALA A 70 16.78 -8.02 -26.70
N ALA A 71 15.93 -7.15 -27.27
CA ALA A 71 14.61 -7.54 -27.77
C ALA A 71 14.66 -8.30 -29.11
N SER A 72 15.78 -8.24 -29.84
CA SER A 72 15.97 -8.90 -31.13
C SER A 72 16.66 -10.27 -31.02
N THR A 73 17.29 -10.59 -29.89
CA THR A 73 17.85 -11.92 -29.63
C THR A 73 16.76 -12.91 -29.22
N ASP A 74 16.01 -13.39 -30.21
CA ASP A 74 15.13 -14.55 -30.13
C ASP A 74 16.02 -15.83 -30.13
N THR A 75 16.79 -16.05 -29.06
CA THR A 75 17.41 -17.36 -28.83
C THR A 75 16.44 -18.17 -27.98
N PRO A 76 15.68 -19.11 -28.56
CA PRO A 76 14.91 -20.04 -27.75
C PRO A 76 15.92 -20.84 -26.91
N ALA A 77 15.79 -20.74 -25.60
CA ALA A 77 16.40 -21.67 -24.67
C ALA A 77 15.75 -23.05 -24.88
N ASP A 78 16.15 -23.76 -25.93
CA ASP A 78 16.09 -25.22 -26.00
C ASP A 78 17.19 -25.78 -25.06
N GLU A 79 17.03 -25.55 -23.76
CA GLU A 79 17.78 -26.27 -22.74
C GLU A 79 16.86 -27.34 -22.15
N GLU A 80 17.07 -28.58 -22.61
CA GLU A 80 16.36 -29.77 -22.14
C GLU A 80 16.42 -29.87 -20.61
N MET A 81 15.28 -29.64 -19.96
CA MET A 81 15.12 -29.91 -18.53
C MET A 81 15.23 -31.42 -18.29
N PRO A 82 16.19 -31.90 -17.47
CA PRO A 82 16.20 -33.31 -17.08
C PRO A 82 15.03 -33.60 -16.14
N GLU A 83 14.22 -34.61 -16.50
CA GLU A 83 13.14 -35.14 -15.66
C GLU A 83 13.71 -35.71 -14.34
N MET A 84 13.43 -35.05 -13.22
CA MET A 84 13.66 -35.64 -11.89
C MET A 84 12.38 -36.32 -11.40
N ALA A 85 12.44 -37.64 -11.50
CA ALA A 85 11.50 -38.66 -11.10
C ALA A 85 10.74 -38.40 -9.78
N THR A 86 9.42 -38.60 -9.90
CA THR A 86 8.53 -39.23 -8.92
C THR A 86 9.23 -40.25 -8.00
N THR A 87 9.13 -40.06 -6.69
CA THR A 87 8.81 -41.16 -5.76
C THR A 87 7.96 -40.64 -4.60
N ALA A 88 6.91 -41.40 -4.32
CA ALA A 88 5.88 -41.10 -3.34
C ALA A 88 6.24 -41.57 -1.91
N THR A 89 5.46 -41.04 -0.97
CA THR A 89 4.93 -41.69 0.26
C THR A 89 5.86 -41.96 1.44
N SER A 90 5.55 -41.38 2.60
CA SER A 90 5.09 -42.14 3.78
C SER A 90 4.66 -41.21 4.93
N ALA A 91 3.59 -41.61 5.59
CA ALA A 91 2.88 -40.96 6.69
C ALA A 91 3.51 -41.16 8.08
N ALA A 92 3.14 -40.28 9.03
CA ALA A 92 2.75 -40.53 10.45
C ALA A 92 2.81 -39.18 11.21
N ALA A 93 1.70 -38.57 11.64
CA ALA A 93 0.92 -38.85 12.85
C ALA A 93 1.73 -38.77 14.15
N GLY A 94 1.41 -37.80 15.03
CA GLY A 94 2.01 -37.70 16.36
C GLY A 94 1.65 -36.43 17.13
N THR A 95 0.39 -36.32 17.54
CA THR A 95 -0.15 -35.37 18.54
C THR A 95 0.53 -35.57 19.91
N THR A 96 0.75 -34.47 20.66
CA THR A 96 0.25 -34.18 22.03
C THR A 96 1.25 -33.38 22.87
N SER A 97 0.76 -32.26 23.41
CA SER A 97 1.25 -31.55 24.60
C SER A 97 1.43 -32.48 25.82
N PRO A 98 2.05 -31.97 26.89
CA PRO A 98 1.20 -31.69 28.05
C PRO A 98 1.50 -30.37 28.77
N ASP A 99 0.43 -29.84 29.33
CA ASP A 99 0.34 -28.81 30.36
C ASP A 99 0.42 -29.44 31.76
N THR A 100 0.69 -28.60 32.78
CA THR A 100 0.35 -28.72 34.22
C THR A 100 1.53 -28.62 35.20
N THR A 101 1.74 -27.39 35.68
CA THR A 101 1.67 -26.91 37.08
C THR A 101 2.03 -27.84 38.25
N ALA A 102 3.01 -27.42 39.05
CA ALA A 102 2.90 -27.32 40.53
C ALA A 102 4.13 -26.61 41.14
N ALA A 103 3.88 -25.60 41.98
CA ALA A 103 4.79 -25.04 42.99
C ALA A 103 4.27 -25.48 44.39
N PRO A 104 4.83 -25.06 45.55
CA PRO A 104 6.06 -24.30 45.83
C PRO A 104 6.86 -24.89 47.05
N ASP A 105 7.75 -24.05 47.59
CA ASP A 105 8.31 -24.01 48.96
C ASP A 105 9.74 -24.51 49.19
N GLY A 106 10.56 -23.63 49.78
CA GLY A 106 11.63 -24.04 50.69
C GLY A 106 12.99 -23.34 50.56
N GLU A 107 13.13 -22.23 51.31
CA GLU A 107 14.30 -21.89 52.13
C GLU A 107 15.69 -21.61 51.49
N ALA A 108 16.21 -20.40 51.74
CA ALA A 108 17.63 -20.07 51.76
C ALA A 108 18.23 -20.40 53.15
N PRO A 109 19.57 -20.56 53.30
CA PRO A 109 20.39 -19.37 53.54
C PRO A 109 21.83 -19.41 52.98
N ALA A 110 22.48 -18.26 53.10
CA ALA A 110 23.81 -17.88 52.62
C ALA A 110 25.00 -18.63 53.26
N THR A 111 26.14 -18.69 52.55
CA THR A 111 27.44 -18.24 53.12
C THR A 111 28.58 -18.09 52.07
N THR A 112 29.29 -16.99 52.30
CA THR A 112 30.53 -16.34 51.85
C THR A 112 31.83 -17.11 51.52
N MET A 113 32.59 -16.49 50.58
CA MET A 113 34.07 -16.36 50.38
C MET A 113 34.92 -17.50 49.76
N VAL A 114 35.78 -17.14 48.77
CA VAL A 114 37.23 -17.44 48.54
C VAL A 114 37.53 -17.11 47.05
N ASP A 115 38.15 -15.98 46.72
CA ASP A 115 39.60 -15.69 46.52
C ASP A 115 40.14 -15.93 45.08
N ALA A 116 40.98 -14.98 44.69
CA ALA A 116 41.83 -14.76 43.51
C ALA A 116 42.03 -15.85 42.43
N ALA A 117 41.84 -15.44 41.15
CA ALA A 117 42.88 -15.49 40.11
C ALA A 117 42.36 -14.86 38.80
N GLU A 118 42.98 -13.77 38.35
CA GLU A 118 42.84 -13.28 36.97
C GLU A 118 43.56 -14.24 36.00
N PRO A 119 42.93 -14.69 34.90
CA PRO A 119 43.68 -15.13 33.74
C PRO A 119 43.68 -14.01 32.69
N THR A 120 44.84 -13.37 32.52
CA THR A 120 45.17 -12.59 31.33
C THR A 120 45.04 -13.50 30.11
N THR A 121 43.94 -13.38 29.39
CA THR A 121 43.74 -14.04 28.10
C THR A 121 44.15 -13.05 27.01
N THR A 122 45.28 -13.32 26.38
CA THR A 122 45.72 -12.62 25.16
C THR A 122 44.71 -12.88 24.05
N VAL A 123 43.95 -11.84 23.66
CA VAL A 123 43.00 -11.88 22.55
C VAL A 123 43.77 -11.88 21.23
N PRO A 124 43.64 -12.90 20.37
CA PRO A 124 44.21 -12.83 19.02
C PRO A 124 43.45 -11.80 18.18
N PRO A 125 44.10 -11.10 17.24
CA PRO A 125 43.41 -10.18 16.34
C PRO A 125 42.40 -10.96 15.50
N GLY A 126 41.11 -10.60 15.63
CA GLY A 126 40.04 -11.13 14.80
C GLY A 126 40.22 -10.74 13.32
N PRO A 127 39.59 -11.49 12.39
CA PRO A 127 39.62 -11.14 10.97
C PRO A 127 39.07 -9.72 10.76
N PRO A 128 39.51 -9.01 9.71
CA PRO A 128 39.02 -7.66 9.44
C PRO A 128 37.50 -7.69 9.31
N THR A 129 36.83 -6.90 10.15
CA THR A 129 35.41 -6.58 10.00
C THR A 129 35.20 -6.01 8.61
N THR A 130 34.66 -6.83 7.71
CA THR A 130 34.11 -6.35 6.45
C THR A 130 32.90 -5.50 6.83
N LEU A 131 32.98 -4.19 6.56
CA LEU A 131 31.83 -3.30 6.72
C LEU A 131 30.66 -3.86 5.88
N PRO A 132 29.43 -3.92 6.43
CA PRO A 132 28.27 -4.27 5.64
C PRO A 132 28.19 -3.36 4.40
N PRO A 133 27.85 -3.88 3.21
CA PRO A 133 27.59 -3.02 2.07
C PRO A 133 26.51 -2.01 2.43
N GLU A 134 26.73 -0.72 2.12
CA GLU A 134 25.69 0.30 2.28
C GLU A 134 24.50 -0.07 1.38
N PRO A 135 23.25 0.10 1.87
CA PRO A 135 22.07 -0.30 1.11
C PRO A 135 22.03 0.46 -0.21
N THR A 136 22.26 -0.27 -1.30
CA THR A 136 22.26 0.24 -2.68
C THR A 136 20.83 0.15 -3.25
N GLY A 137 19.87 0.74 -2.54
CA GLY A 137 18.46 0.64 -2.86
C GLY A 137 17.59 1.61 -2.06
N PRO A 138 16.27 1.63 -2.31
CA PRO A 138 15.38 2.59 -1.69
C PRO A 138 15.27 2.29 -0.19
N VAL A 139 15.37 3.34 0.62
CA VAL A 139 15.33 3.24 2.08
C VAL A 139 13.92 3.60 2.54
N ALA A 140 13.26 2.67 3.25
CA ALA A 140 12.01 2.98 3.93
C ALA A 140 12.30 3.91 5.12
N LEU A 141 11.71 5.11 5.10
CA LEU A 141 11.86 6.12 6.15
C LEU A 141 10.81 5.98 7.26
N ALA A 142 9.58 5.65 6.89
CA ALA A 142 8.46 5.47 7.82
C ALA A 142 7.39 4.58 7.18
N SER A 143 6.61 3.87 7.99
CA SER A 143 5.53 3.02 7.51
C SER A 143 4.33 2.99 8.45
N GLY A 144 3.17 2.63 7.91
CA GLY A 144 1.92 2.51 8.66
C GLY A 144 0.88 1.71 7.89
N ASN A 145 -0.12 1.19 8.59
CA ASN A 145 -1.25 0.49 7.96
C ASN A 145 -2.45 1.42 7.86
N LEU A 146 -3.22 1.27 6.79
CA LEU A 146 -4.50 1.94 6.66
C LEU A 146 -5.48 1.44 7.74
N MET A 147 -6.23 2.37 8.30
CA MET A 147 -7.22 2.14 9.33
C MET A 147 -8.58 2.69 8.89
N ASP A 148 -9.65 1.96 9.20
CA ASP A 148 -11.01 2.40 8.91
C ASP A 148 -11.31 3.73 9.60
N ALA A 149 -11.95 4.65 8.87
CA ALA A 149 -12.44 5.90 9.46
C ALA A 149 -13.79 5.68 10.15
N ASP A 150 -14.68 4.89 9.55
CA ASP A 150 -15.96 4.44 10.12
C ASP A 150 -16.50 3.19 9.42
N SER A 151 -17.73 2.76 9.77
CA SER A 151 -18.32 1.54 9.22
C SER A 151 -18.63 1.58 7.72
N PHE A 152 -18.67 2.75 7.09
CA PHE A 152 -18.92 2.94 5.66
C PHE A 152 -17.67 3.42 4.92
N HIS A 153 -16.66 3.88 5.64
CA HIS A 153 -15.40 4.36 5.10
C HIS A 153 -14.27 3.48 5.62
N GLN A 154 -14.04 2.39 4.90
CA GLN A 154 -13.07 1.36 5.24
C GLN A 154 -11.88 1.43 4.31
N GLY A 155 -10.71 1.08 4.85
CA GLY A 155 -9.44 1.09 4.14
C GLY A 155 -8.46 0.12 4.77
N SER A 156 -7.85 -0.73 3.94
CA SER A 156 -6.79 -1.65 4.34
C SER A 156 -5.63 -1.60 3.36
N GLY A 157 -4.50 -2.18 3.76
CA GLY A 157 -3.22 -2.12 3.02
C GLY A 157 -2.16 -1.33 3.80
N GLN A 158 -0.99 -1.19 3.19
CA GLN A 158 0.17 -0.56 3.82
C GLN A 158 0.56 0.73 3.12
N VAL A 159 1.10 1.66 3.89
CA VAL A 159 1.68 2.92 3.43
C VAL A 159 3.13 2.95 3.84
N VAL A 160 4.02 3.23 2.89
CA VAL A 160 5.45 3.35 3.14
C VAL A 160 5.99 4.63 2.49
N LEU A 161 6.70 5.42 3.28
CA LEU A 161 7.50 6.54 2.79
C LEU A 161 8.89 6.02 2.43
N TYR A 162 9.27 6.08 1.17
CA TYR A 162 10.61 5.73 0.70
C TYR A 162 11.43 6.96 0.36
N GLN A 163 12.72 6.90 0.63
CA GLN A 163 13.74 7.72 -0.01
C GLN A 163 14.43 6.90 -1.11
N LEU A 164 14.49 7.46 -2.31
CA LEU A 164 15.16 6.87 -3.45
C LEU A 164 16.65 7.27 -3.46
N GLU A 165 17.42 6.64 -4.34
CA GLU A 165 18.87 6.86 -4.45
C GLU A 165 19.24 8.28 -4.90
N ASP A 166 18.39 8.91 -5.70
CA ASP A 166 18.53 10.31 -6.13
C ASP A 166 18.16 11.32 -5.01
N GLY A 167 17.76 10.82 -3.83
CA GLY A 167 17.32 11.60 -2.68
C GLY A 167 15.85 12.05 -2.75
N SER A 168 15.15 11.79 -3.86
CA SER A 168 13.72 12.03 -3.97
C SER A 168 12.93 11.12 -3.01
N ARG A 169 11.68 11.49 -2.73
CA ARG A 169 10.82 10.77 -1.80
C ARG A 169 9.51 10.39 -2.47
N ILE A 170 9.04 9.19 -2.18
CA ILE A 170 7.72 8.73 -2.62
C ILE A 170 6.93 8.17 -1.45
N ILE A 171 5.63 8.35 -1.50
CA ILE A 171 4.67 7.55 -0.75
C ILE A 171 4.25 6.39 -1.65
N ARG A 172 4.42 5.17 -1.16
CA ARG A 172 3.90 3.97 -1.79
C ARG A 172 2.74 3.43 -0.97
N LEU A 173 1.62 3.24 -1.63
CA LEU A 173 0.46 2.50 -1.14
C LEU A 173 0.59 1.08 -1.66
N GLU A 174 0.57 0.10 -0.76
CA GLU A 174 0.79 -1.32 -1.07
C GLU A 174 -0.44 -2.13 -0.73
N ASP A 175 -0.89 -2.92 -1.73
CA ASP A 175 -2.02 -3.84 -1.63
C ASP A 175 -3.24 -3.22 -0.94
N ILE A 176 -3.55 -1.98 -1.32
CA ILE A 176 -4.64 -1.25 -0.69
C ILE A 176 -5.99 -1.78 -1.16
N GLU A 177 -6.98 -1.70 -0.28
CA GLU A 177 -8.40 -1.85 -0.61
C GLU A 177 -9.16 -0.78 0.16
N VAL A 178 -9.77 0.16 -0.57
CA VAL A 178 -10.42 1.36 -0.02
C VAL A 178 -11.84 1.45 -0.57
N THR A 179 -12.76 1.89 0.28
CA THR A 179 -14.14 2.11 -0.15
C THR A 179 -14.22 3.15 -1.27
N ASN A 180 -15.02 2.89 -2.30
CA ASN A 180 -15.17 3.79 -3.43
C ASN A 180 -15.72 5.17 -3.01
N GLY A 181 -15.15 6.22 -3.59
CA GLY A 181 -15.59 7.59 -3.40
C GLY A 181 -15.57 8.36 -4.73
N PRO A 182 -16.39 9.42 -4.88
CA PRO A 182 -16.50 10.13 -6.16
C PRO A 182 -15.23 10.84 -6.59
N GLN A 183 -14.42 11.31 -5.64
CA GLN A 183 -13.12 11.94 -5.88
C GLN A 183 -12.27 11.84 -4.62
N LEU A 184 -11.52 10.74 -4.52
CA LEU A 184 -10.58 10.49 -3.43
C LEU A 184 -9.21 11.06 -3.78
N HIS A 185 -8.56 11.66 -2.80
CA HIS A 185 -7.22 12.23 -2.89
C HIS A 185 -6.33 11.69 -1.78
N VAL A 186 -5.03 11.64 -2.03
CA VAL A 186 -4.01 11.20 -1.08
C VAL A 186 -3.33 12.42 -0.49
N LEU A 187 -3.50 12.64 0.81
CA LEU A 187 -2.98 13.79 1.53
C LEU A 187 -1.96 13.36 2.58
N LEU A 188 -0.98 14.21 2.88
CA LEU A 188 -0.08 14.07 4.03
C LEU A 188 -0.28 15.24 4.99
N THR A 189 -0.36 14.95 6.29
CA THR A 189 -0.56 15.95 7.35
C THR A 189 0.37 15.69 8.54
N PRO A 190 0.81 16.75 9.28
CA PRO A 190 1.76 16.62 10.38
C PRO A 190 1.10 16.27 11.74
N VAL A 191 -0.09 15.68 11.74
CA VAL A 191 -0.86 15.36 12.96
C VAL A 191 -1.43 13.95 12.90
N HIS A 192 -1.58 13.32 14.06
CA HIS A 192 -2.25 12.05 14.26
C HIS A 192 -3.69 12.23 14.74
N GLY A 193 -4.48 11.15 14.76
CA GLY A 193 -5.83 11.16 15.36
C GLY A 193 -6.81 12.17 14.76
N LEU A 194 -6.81 12.31 13.43
CA LEU A 194 -7.72 13.22 12.74
C LEU A 194 -9.19 12.82 12.95
N ALA A 195 -10.01 13.76 13.43
CA ALA A 195 -11.44 13.54 13.71
C ALA A 195 -12.38 14.21 12.68
N GLY A 196 -11.86 14.63 11.51
CA GLY A 196 -12.66 15.20 10.42
C GLY A 196 -12.05 16.43 9.75
N ARG A 197 -12.85 17.10 8.90
CA ARG A 197 -12.41 18.19 8.00
C ARG A 197 -11.77 19.40 8.68
N ASP A 198 -12.24 19.76 9.87
CA ASP A 198 -11.85 21.01 10.52
C ASP A 198 -10.43 20.85 11.09
N HIS A 199 -10.15 19.70 11.70
CA HIS A 199 -8.80 19.36 12.18
C HIS A 199 -7.79 19.26 11.02
N LEU A 200 -8.19 18.69 9.88
CA LEU A 200 -7.32 18.59 8.71
C LEU A 200 -6.94 19.97 8.13
N GLN A 201 -7.88 20.91 8.11
CA GLN A 201 -7.63 22.28 7.65
C GLN A 201 -6.75 23.07 8.63
N GLU A 202 -6.99 22.90 9.94
CA GLU A 202 -6.19 23.56 10.99
C GLU A 202 -4.75 23.04 11.04
N ALA A 203 -4.56 21.73 10.88
CA ALA A 203 -3.24 21.10 10.87
C ALA A 203 -2.43 21.42 9.61
N GLY A 204 -3.10 21.73 8.51
CA GLY A 204 -2.49 21.84 7.19
C GLY A 204 -2.17 20.46 6.59
N TYR A 205 -2.09 20.42 5.26
CA TYR A 205 -1.76 19.21 4.52
C TYR A 205 -1.10 19.55 3.18
N VAL A 206 -0.41 18.56 2.61
CA VAL A 206 -0.01 18.55 1.20
C VAL A 206 -0.85 17.51 0.46
N ASP A 207 -1.39 17.90 -0.69
CA ASP A 207 -2.15 17.00 -1.58
C ASP A 207 -1.18 16.38 -2.60
N LEU A 208 -1.01 15.06 -2.55
CA LEU A 208 -0.16 14.31 -3.48
C LEU A 208 -0.91 13.98 -4.79
N GLY A 209 -2.21 14.21 -4.83
CA GLY A 209 -3.07 14.02 -6.00
C GLY A 209 -4.21 13.03 -5.79
N ALA A 210 -4.93 12.78 -6.88
CA ALA A 210 -6.06 11.88 -6.88
C ALA A 210 -5.64 10.42 -6.59
N LEU A 211 -6.51 9.68 -5.89
CA LEU A 211 -6.38 8.25 -5.73
C LEU A 211 -6.54 7.57 -7.10
N LYS A 212 -5.48 6.90 -7.59
CA LYS A 212 -5.46 6.35 -8.95
C LYS A 212 -6.35 5.11 -9.08
N GLY A 213 -6.35 4.26 -8.06
CA GLY A 213 -7.21 3.10 -7.88
C GLY A 213 -7.57 2.91 -6.42
N ASN A 214 -8.76 2.36 -6.16
CA ASN A 214 -9.17 2.00 -4.80
C ASN A 214 -8.68 0.59 -4.40
N ILE A 215 -8.10 -0.16 -5.34
CA ILE A 215 -7.50 -1.47 -5.11
C ILE A 215 -6.10 -1.54 -5.74
N GLY A 216 -5.15 -2.17 -5.05
CA GLY A 216 -3.82 -2.52 -5.58
C GLY A 216 -2.68 -1.65 -5.04
N SER A 217 -1.56 -1.60 -5.76
CA SER A 217 -0.37 -0.83 -5.39
C SER A 217 -0.16 0.43 -6.25
N GLN A 218 0.23 1.55 -5.65
CA GLN A 218 0.41 2.81 -6.38
C GLN A 218 1.39 3.76 -5.70
N ASN A 219 2.09 4.58 -6.49
CA ASN A 219 3.14 5.47 -6.01
C ASN A 219 2.75 6.95 -6.18
N TYR A 220 3.20 7.77 -5.23
CA TYR A 220 2.94 9.21 -5.18
C TYR A 220 4.24 9.96 -4.84
N GLU A 221 4.58 10.95 -5.65
CA GLU A 221 5.77 11.78 -5.41
C GLU A 221 5.52 12.72 -4.23
N VAL A 222 6.50 12.81 -3.34
CA VAL A 222 6.49 13.79 -2.25
C VAL A 222 7.29 15.01 -2.71
N PRO A 223 6.73 16.23 -2.66
CA PRO A 223 7.46 17.43 -3.05
C PRO A 223 8.81 17.55 -2.33
N ALA A 224 9.86 17.91 -3.08
CA ALA A 224 11.23 17.96 -2.54
C ALA A 224 11.39 18.98 -1.40
N ASP A 225 10.60 20.06 -1.44
CA ASP A 225 10.52 21.12 -0.44
C ASP A 225 9.65 20.77 0.78
N TYR A 226 8.92 19.65 0.74
CA TYR A 226 8.13 19.18 1.87
C TYR A 226 9.05 18.61 2.97
N VAL A 227 9.04 19.26 4.13
CA VAL A 227 9.78 18.81 5.32
C VAL A 227 8.96 17.74 6.04
N ILE A 228 9.56 16.56 6.21
CA ILE A 228 8.92 15.45 6.92
C ILE A 228 8.84 15.76 8.42
N PRO A 229 7.64 15.86 9.01
CA PRO A 229 7.45 16.07 10.44
C PRO A 229 7.71 14.79 11.24
N ASP A 230 7.94 14.92 12.55
CA ASP A 230 8.08 13.76 13.47
C ASP A 230 6.82 12.90 13.54
N GLN A 231 5.66 13.53 13.34
CA GLN A 231 4.35 12.88 13.28
C GLN A 231 3.79 13.07 11.87
N LEU A 232 3.73 11.99 11.10
CA LEU A 232 3.23 12.02 9.73
C LEU A 232 2.04 11.09 9.59
N THR A 233 0.94 11.57 9.01
CA THR A 233 -0.23 10.75 8.72
C THR A 233 -0.62 10.90 7.25
N LEU A 234 -0.82 9.77 6.59
CA LEU A 234 -1.49 9.71 5.28
C LEU A 234 -3.00 9.69 5.47
N VAL A 235 -3.71 10.44 4.64
CA VAL A 235 -5.17 10.55 4.67
C VAL A 235 -5.69 10.34 3.27
N ILE A 236 -6.62 9.38 3.10
CA ILE A 236 -7.43 9.30 1.89
C ILE A 236 -8.68 10.14 2.14
N TYR A 237 -8.86 11.19 1.35
CA TYR A 237 -9.88 12.23 1.59
C TYR A 237 -10.79 12.40 0.38
N CYS A 238 -12.10 12.51 0.62
CA CYS A 238 -13.07 12.80 -0.42
C CYS A 238 -13.30 14.31 -0.54
N VAL A 239 -12.77 14.91 -1.60
CA VAL A 239 -12.83 16.35 -1.86
C VAL A 239 -14.27 16.92 -1.89
N PRO A 240 -15.23 16.35 -2.64
CA PRO A 240 -16.57 16.94 -2.75
C PRO A 240 -17.42 16.82 -1.48
N PHE A 241 -17.15 15.82 -0.64
CA PHE A 241 -17.93 15.55 0.58
C PHE A 241 -17.23 15.98 1.87
N HIS A 242 -15.97 16.38 1.78
CA HIS A 242 -15.14 16.80 2.89
C HIS A 242 -15.03 15.75 4.02
N VAL A 243 -14.90 14.48 3.66
CA VAL A 243 -14.82 13.36 4.62
C VAL A 243 -13.51 12.60 4.47
N VAL A 244 -13.00 12.13 5.61
CA VAL A 244 -11.85 11.21 5.67
C VAL A 244 -12.35 9.80 5.46
N PHE A 245 -11.72 9.08 4.53
CA PHE A 245 -12.09 7.70 4.22
C PHE A 245 -11.27 6.70 5.04
N THR A 246 -9.97 6.94 5.14
CA THR A 246 -9.04 6.10 5.90
C THR A 246 -7.77 6.89 6.16
N THR A 247 -7.04 6.49 7.19
CA THR A 247 -5.77 7.11 7.60
C THR A 247 -4.71 6.06 7.87
N ALA A 248 -3.45 6.40 7.66
CA ALA A 248 -2.31 5.63 8.15
C ALA A 248 -1.33 6.56 8.87
N GLU A 249 -1.11 6.32 10.16
CA GLU A 249 -0.06 6.98 10.93
C GLU A 249 1.28 6.32 10.61
N LEU A 250 2.27 7.11 10.19
CA LEU A 250 3.58 6.64 9.76
C LEU A 250 4.59 6.82 10.89
N ALA A 251 5.29 5.73 11.23
CA ALA A 251 6.30 5.66 12.28
C ALA A 251 7.56 4.90 11.83
#